data_AF-A0A7K2Y4N7-F1
#
_entry.id   AF-A0A7K2Y4N7-F1
#
_cell.length_a   1.000
_cell.length_b   1.000
_cell.length_c   1.000
_cell.angle_alpha   90.00
_cell.angle_beta   90.00
_cell.angle_gamma   90.00
#
_symmetry.space_group_name_H-M   'P 1'
#
loop_
_entity.id
_entity.type
_entity.pdbx_description
1 polymer ?
#
loop_
_entity_poly.entity_id
_entity_poly.type
_entity_poly.pdbx_seq_one_letter_code
_entity_poly.pdbx_strand_id
1 'polypeptide(L)'
;MDAKPLQPFEAYCDHCHQQRPLFLYEPDHGHLGAGMYSCRWCMRDKQPLLCVRCWGVEKEREENDPSINEDADTMRQICETNARIIAREEAAAHADKATCDAIAQATEERSS
;
A
#
# COMPACT_ATOMS: atom_id res chain seq x y z
N MET A 1 -52.29 -1.86 -1.60
CA MET A 1 -50.98 -2.31 -1.13
C MET A 1 -50.48 -1.24 -0.19
N ASP A 2 -50.74 -1.39 1.10
CA ASP A 2 -50.31 -0.43 2.10
C ASP A 2 -48.80 -0.53 2.24
N ALA A 3 -48.10 0.57 1.94
CA ALA A 3 -46.67 0.68 2.16
C ALA A 3 -46.41 0.50 3.65
N LYS A 4 -45.73 -0.60 4.03
CA LYS A 4 -45.31 -0.86 5.40
C LYS A 4 -44.50 0.37 5.86
N PRO A 5 -44.86 1.05 6.95
CA PRO A 5 -44.08 2.19 7.42
C PRO A 5 -42.66 1.72 7.69
N LEU A 6 -41.69 2.35 7.02
CA LEU A 6 -40.26 2.16 7.28
C LEU A 6 -40.04 2.57 8.73
N GLN A 7 -39.89 1.60 9.62
CA GLN A 7 -39.45 1.90 10.97
C GLN A 7 -38.07 2.56 10.86
N PRO A 8 -37.81 3.68 11.57
CA PRO A 8 -36.50 4.29 11.58
C PRO A 8 -35.47 3.24 11.98
N PHE A 9 -34.39 3.10 11.20
CA PHE A 9 -33.30 2.24 11.58
C PHE A 9 -32.65 2.83 12.84
N GLU A 10 -32.77 2.14 13.96
CA GLU A 10 -32.05 2.52 15.17
C GLU A 10 -30.57 2.19 14.95
N ALA A 11 -29.77 3.24 14.72
CA ALA A 11 -28.33 3.10 14.56
C ALA A 11 -27.64 3.28 15.92
N TYR A 12 -26.71 2.38 16.23
CA TYR A 12 -25.93 2.39 17.45
C TYR A 12 -24.45 2.43 17.10
N CYS A 13 -23.64 3.04 17.98
CA CYS A 13 -22.19 2.95 17.84
C CYS A 13 -21.76 1.48 17.97
N ASP A 14 -21.02 0.96 16.99
CA ASP A 14 -20.56 -0.43 16.98
C ASP A 14 -19.64 -0.74 18.19
N HIS A 15 -19.02 0.28 18.79
CA HIS A 15 -18.11 0.11 19.93
C HIS A 15 -18.75 0.36 21.30
N CYS A 16 -19.53 1.44 21.47
CA CYS A 16 -20.10 1.80 22.78
C CYS A 16 -21.61 1.62 22.90
N HIS A 17 -22.29 1.22 21.82
CA HIS A 17 -23.72 0.92 21.74
C HIS A 17 -24.66 2.06 22.17
N GLN A 18 -24.16 3.28 22.33
CA GLN A 18 -25.00 4.44 22.63
C GLN A 18 -25.66 4.97 21.36
N GLN A 19 -26.92 5.38 21.48
CA GLN A 19 -27.60 6.18 20.45
C GLN A 19 -27.01 7.59 20.47
N ARG A 20 -26.15 7.89 19.50
CA ARG A 20 -25.48 9.17 19.30
C ARG A 20 -25.34 9.42 17.80
N PRO A 21 -25.05 10.65 17.35
CA PRO A 21 -24.62 10.88 15.97
C PRO A 21 -23.46 9.94 15.63
N LEU A 22 -23.63 9.19 14.54
CA LEU A 22 -22.68 8.20 14.09
C LEU A 22 -22.04 8.63 12.78
N PHE A 23 -20.80 8.20 12.60
CA PHE A 23 -19.96 8.45 11.45
C PHE A 23 -19.35 7.13 11.02
N LEU A 24 -19.26 6.92 9.72
CA LEU A 24 -18.48 5.81 9.20
C LEU A 24 -17.01 6.08 9.54
N TYR A 25 -16.33 5.09 10.12
CA TYR A 25 -14.88 5.17 10.23
C TYR A 25 -14.28 4.98 8.84
N GLU A 26 -13.85 6.06 8.22
CA GLU A 26 -13.13 6.03 6.95
C GLU A 26 -11.64 6.22 7.24
N PRO A 27 -10.80 5.21 6.97
CA PRO A 27 -9.35 5.35 7.04
C PRO A 27 -8.89 6.47 6.08
N ASP A 28 -8.14 7.45 6.58
CA ASP A 28 -7.72 8.64 5.83
C ASP A 28 -6.31 8.47 5.23
N HIS A 29 -6.12 7.40 4.47
CA HIS A 29 -4.88 7.19 3.72
C HIS A 29 -5.23 6.57 2.37
N GLY A 30 -5.07 7.37 1.30
CA GLY A 30 -5.21 6.88 -0.07
C GLY A 30 -4.29 5.69 -0.33
N HIS A 31 -4.72 4.77 -1.19
CA HIS A 31 -3.93 3.62 -1.64
C HIS A 31 -2.48 4.06 -1.91
N LEU A 32 -1.53 3.51 -1.14
CA LEU A 32 -0.12 3.87 -1.23
C LEU A 32 0.47 3.31 -2.53
N GLY A 33 0.30 4.06 -3.62
CA GLY A 33 0.95 3.84 -4.91
C GLY A 33 0.44 2.64 -5.72
N ALA A 34 1.11 2.41 -6.86
CA ALA A 34 0.73 1.45 -7.90
C ALA A 34 0.82 -0.04 -7.48
N GLY A 35 1.16 -0.32 -6.22
CA GLY A 35 1.40 -1.67 -5.69
C GLY A 35 0.29 -2.28 -4.84
N MET A 36 -0.90 -1.65 -4.74
CA MET A 36 -2.00 -2.14 -3.87
C MET A 36 -1.56 -2.42 -2.43
N TYR A 37 -0.65 -1.62 -1.87
CA TYR A 37 -0.30 -1.76 -0.45
C TYR A 37 -1.40 -1.09 0.37
N SER A 38 -2.43 -1.86 0.70
CA SER A 38 -3.52 -1.44 1.57
C SER A 38 -3.13 -1.75 3.01
N CYS A 39 -3.04 -0.73 3.87
CA CYS A 39 -2.78 -0.94 5.29
C CYS A 39 -3.90 -1.80 5.90
N ARG A 40 -3.61 -2.48 7.00
CA ARG A 40 -4.59 -3.38 7.66
C ARG A 40 -5.90 -2.70 8.07
N TRP A 41 -5.88 -1.39 8.26
CA TRP A 41 -7.08 -0.60 8.57
C TRP A 41 -7.97 -0.37 7.35
N CYS A 42 -7.35 -0.12 6.18
CA CYS A 42 -8.04 -0.06 4.88
C CYS A 42 -8.55 -1.42 4.42
N MET A 43 -7.90 -2.52 4.81
CA MET A 43 -8.29 -3.89 4.44
C MET A 43 -9.39 -4.51 5.31
N ARG A 44 -10.00 -3.78 6.25
CA ARG A 44 -11.08 -4.31 7.08
C ARG A 44 -12.27 -4.70 6.19
N ASP A 45 -12.81 -5.92 6.39
CA ASP A 45 -13.98 -6.42 5.67
C ASP A 45 -15.20 -5.47 5.79
N LYS A 46 -15.31 -4.78 6.92
CA LYS A 46 -16.34 -3.78 7.17
C LYS A 46 -15.80 -2.65 8.04
N GLN A 47 -16.06 -1.42 7.62
CA GLN A 47 -15.77 -0.24 8.42
C GLN A 47 -16.83 -0.05 9.51
N PRO A 48 -16.44 0.19 10.78
CA PRO A 48 -17.38 0.36 11.87
C PRO A 48 -18.11 1.70 11.79
N LEU A 49 -19.36 1.71 12.24
CA LEU A 49 -20.17 2.91 12.42
C LEU A 49 -20.02 3.41 13.86
N LEU A 50 -19.33 4.53 14.06
CA LEU A 50 -18.85 4.96 15.37
C LEU A 50 -19.40 6.33 15.77
N CYS A 51 -19.59 6.55 17.08
CA CYS A 51 -19.80 7.91 17.58
C CYS A 51 -18.49 8.71 17.58
N VAL A 52 -18.57 10.05 17.61
CA VAL A 52 -17.40 10.97 17.57
C VAL A 52 -16.27 10.54 18.51
N ARG A 53 -16.62 10.13 19.74
CA ARG A 53 -15.63 9.72 20.75
C ARG A 53 -14.93 8.40 20.37
N CYS A 54 -15.68 7.40 19.93
CA CYS A 54 -15.10 6.11 19.55
C CYS A 54 -14.32 6.22 18.24
N TRP A 55 -14.79 7.06 17.32
CA TRP A 55 -14.06 7.40 16.10
C TRP A 55 -12.68 8.00 16.42
N GLY A 56 -12.61 8.98 17.34
CA GLY A 56 -11.35 9.62 17.71
C GLY A 56 -10.33 8.63 18.32
N VAL A 57 -10.81 7.67 19.12
CA VAL A 57 -9.96 6.61 19.69
C VAL A 57 -9.45 5.65 18.62
N GLU A 58 -10.29 5.23 17.65
CA GLU A 58 -9.84 4.37 16.56
C GLU A 58 -8.82 5.09 15.67
N LYS A 59 -9.05 6.37 15.36
CA LYS A 59 -8.09 7.18 14.59
C LYS A 59 -6.74 7.28 15.29
N GLU A 60 -6.72 7.57 16.59
CA GLU A 60 -5.48 7.65 17.37
C GLU A 60 -4.75 6.30 17.41
N ARG A 61 -5.48 5.18 17.48
CA ARG A 61 -4.88 3.83 17.42
C ARG A 61 -4.24 3.54 16.07
N GLU A 62 -4.87 3.97 14.99
CA GLU A 62 -4.35 3.83 13.63
C GLU A 62 -3.08 4.68 13.43
N GLU A 63 -3.13 5.95 13.81
CA GLU A 63 -1.99 6.88 13.68
C GLU A 63 -0.76 6.42 14.48
N ASN A 64 -0.98 5.71 15.59
CA ASN A 64 0.09 5.19 16.44
C ASN A 64 0.40 3.70 16.20
N ASP A 65 -0.10 3.12 15.12
CA ASP A 65 0.05 1.70 14.84
C ASP A 65 1.51 1.36 14.43
N PRO A 66 2.25 0.57 15.23
CA PRO A 66 3.64 0.24 14.93
C PRO A 66 3.83 -0.50 13.61
N SER A 67 2.85 -1.28 13.15
CA SER A 67 3.01 -2.07 11.91
C SER A 67 3.06 -1.19 10.67
N ILE A 68 2.49 0.02 10.72
CA ILE A 68 2.55 0.97 9.59
C ILE A 68 4.00 1.44 9.37
N ASN A 69 4.80 1.55 10.45
CA ASN A 69 6.22 1.91 10.34
C ASN A 69 7.08 0.75 9.81
N GLU A 70 6.73 -0.50 10.14
CA GLU A 70 7.41 -1.70 9.63
C GLU A 70 7.24 -1.87 8.11
N ASP A 71 6.08 -1.49 7.57
CA ASP A 71 5.82 -1.49 6.13
C ASP A 71 6.72 -0.50 5.37
N ALA A 72 6.98 0.68 5.94
CA ALA A 72 7.86 1.69 5.33
C ALA A 72 9.32 1.21 5.25
N ASP A 73 9.81 0.54 6.30
CA ASP A 73 11.15 -0.04 6.34
C ASP A 73 11.31 -1.20 5.36
N THR A 74 10.28 -2.04 5.25
CA THR A 74 10.21 -3.14 4.27
C THR A 74 10.24 -2.60 2.85
N MET A 75 9.44 -1.58 2.54
CA MET A 75 9.42 -0.94 1.22
C MET A 75 10.77 -0.33 0.85
N ARG A 76 11.44 0.33 1.81
CA ARG A 76 12.80 0.84 1.60
C ARG A 76 13.78 -0.28 1.22
N GLN A 77 13.75 -1.42 1.93
CA GLN A 77 14.59 -2.57 1.62
C GLN A 77 14.32 -3.16 0.22
N ILE A 78 13.05 -3.23 -0.18
CA ILE A 78 12.66 -3.69 -1.53
C ILE A 78 13.24 -2.75 -2.59
N CYS A 79 13.06 -1.44 -2.43
CA CYS A 79 13.59 -0.44 -3.35
C CYS A 79 15.12 -0.52 -3.46
N GLU A 80 15.83 -0.62 -2.34
CA GLU A 80 17.29 -0.79 -2.32
C GLU A 80 17.75 -2.08 -3.01
N THR A 81 17.02 -3.18 -2.80
CA THR A 81 17.33 -4.48 -3.42
C THR A 81 17.13 -4.42 -4.94
N ASN A 82 16.02 -3.83 -5.39
CA ASN A 82 15.75 -3.66 -6.82
C ASN A 82 16.80 -2.79 -7.51
N ALA A 83 17.22 -1.69 -6.86
CA ALA A 83 18.28 -0.84 -7.38
C ALA A 83 19.61 -1.61 -7.55
N ARG A 84 19.95 -2.50 -6.61
CA ARG A 84 21.15 -3.35 -6.70
C ARG A 84 21.05 -4.38 -7.83
N ILE A 85 19.86 -4.94 -8.06
CA ILE A 85 19.64 -5.91 -9.16
C ILE A 85 19.80 -5.20 -10.51
N ILE A 86 19.13 -4.06 -10.70
CA ILE A 86 19.22 -3.28 -11.94
C ILE A 86 20.68 -2.91 -12.22
N ALA A 87 21.41 -2.40 -11.23
CA ALA A 87 22.82 -2.06 -11.40
C ALA A 87 23.69 -3.26 -11.81
N ARG A 88 23.37 -4.48 -11.34
CA ARG A 88 24.07 -5.71 -11.74
C ARG A 88 23.75 -6.12 -13.17
N GLU A 89 22.48 -6.01 -13.57
CA GLU A 89 22.03 -6.32 -14.92
C GLU A 89 22.64 -5.35 -15.94
N GLU A 90 22.66 -4.05 -15.63
CA GLU A 90 23.32 -3.03 -16.44
C GLU A 90 24.82 -3.32 -16.59
N ALA A 91 25.50 -3.65 -15.48
CA ALA A 91 26.92 -3.99 -15.51
C ALA A 91 27.20 -5.24 -16.37
N ALA A 92 26.34 -6.27 -16.28
CA ALA A 92 26.46 -7.47 -17.10
C ALA A 92 26.26 -7.15 -18.59
N ALA A 93 25.22 -6.38 -18.94
CA ALA A 93 24.96 -5.96 -20.31
C ALA A 93 26.13 -5.16 -20.92
N HIS A 94 26.77 -4.29 -20.12
CA HIS A 94 27.97 -3.56 -20.54
C HIS A 94 29.16 -4.49 -20.80
N ALA A 95 29.38 -5.50 -19.95
CA ALA A 95 30.45 -6.48 -20.12
C ALA A 95 30.24 -7.36 -21.37
N ASP A 96 29.00 -7.80 -21.61
CA ASP A 96 28.62 -8.57 -22.79
C ASP A 96 28.84 -7.76 -24.06
N LYS A 97 28.39 -6.50 -24.06
CA LYS A 97 28.61 -5.58 -25.18
C LYS A 97 30.11 -5.39 -25.48
N ALA A 98 30.91 -5.10 -24.46
CA ALA A 98 32.35 -4.90 -24.64
C ALA A 98 33.04 -6.14 -25.21
N THR A 99 32.59 -7.33 -24.82
CA THR A 99 33.08 -8.61 -25.36
C THR A 99 32.71 -8.76 -26.85
N CYS A 100 31.46 -8.49 -27.20
CA CYS A 100 30.99 -8.54 -28.59
C CYS A 100 31.71 -7.53 -29.49
N ASP A 101 31.90 -6.30 -29.01
CA ASP A 101 32.59 -5.23 -29.75
C ASP A 101 34.06 -5.61 -30.01
N ALA A 102 34.75 -6.20 -29.02
CA ALA A 102 36.13 -6.68 -29.19
C ALA A 102 36.25 -7.82 -30.22
N ILE A 103 35.29 -8.75 -30.25
CA ILE A 103 35.24 -9.84 -31.25
C ILE A 103 35.01 -9.26 -32.65
N ALA A 104 34.09 -8.29 -32.79
CA ALA A 104 33.81 -7.63 -34.05
C ALA A 104 35.06 -6.92 -34.59
N GLN A 105 35.72 -6.11 -33.76
CA GLN A 105 36.94 -5.41 -34.14
C GLN A 105 38.06 -6.37 -34.60
N ALA A 106 38.31 -7.45 -33.83
CA ALA A 106 39.32 -8.44 -34.20
C ALA A 106 39.01 -9.16 -35.52
N THR A 107 37.73 -9.28 -35.87
CA THR A 107 37.29 -9.88 -37.14
C THR A 107 37.52 -8.93 -38.31
N GLU A 108 37.25 -7.64 -38.14
CA GLU A 108 37.51 -6.60 -39.15
C GLU A 108 39.02 -6.49 -39.46
N GLU A 109 39.86 -6.37 -38.43
CA GLU A 109 41.32 -6.24 -38.57
C GLU A 109 41.98 -7.44 -39.28
N ARG A 110 41.37 -8.62 -39.18
CA ARG A 110 41.89 -9.85 -39.83
C ARG A 110 41.41 -10.03 -41.27
N SER A 111 40.38 -9.29 -41.67
CA SER A 111 39.74 -9.39 -42.99
C SER A 111 40.21 -8.29 -43.97
N SER A 112 40.93 -7.29 -43.45
CA SER A 112 41.65 -6.23 -44.18
C SER A 112 43.10 -6.60 -44.49
#